data_AF-A0A7C2N2E0-F1
#
_entry.id   AF-A0A7C2N2E0-F1
#
_cell.length_a   1.000
_cell.length_b   1.000
_cell.length_c   1.000
_cell.angle_alpha   90.00
_cell.angle_beta   90.00
_cell.angle_gamma   90.00
#
_symmetry.space_group_name_H-M   'P 1'
#
loop_
_entity.id
_entity.type
_entity.pdbx_description
1 polymer ?
#
loop_
_entity_poly.entity_id
_entity_poly.type
_entity_poly.pdbx_seq_one_letter_code
_entity_poly.pdbx_strand_id
1 'polypeptide(L)'
;MFDFSDLVTVGLVFSALSFGVSVLLIIAQNLLGQGQDYFRILAYLKVNSVSALGAWLITGQTGEVLALLALGLTTSLIAHRVLRDFTIAGRLLLTTNLLLAIFSLTWGTWFIYSIQVSAITRTLMLVGYPLLVLNVFVGLISTFEQWEVLCRKTWRRPRSPLPPGKLRHYPKVCLQVPAYSEPPDVVIATLDTISNLRYPNYEVLVIDNNTKDPNLWKPVEEHCRKLGERFRFFHVDPLNGAKAGALNFALKHTAPDAEIIGVVDSDYQVEPDFLDRLVGYFEDPKIGFVQTPHDYREWENSTYQKMCYWEYKSFFETTMPSLNER
;
A
#
# COMPACT_ATOMS: atom_id res chain seq x y z
N MET A 1 -45.29 -6.61 8.82
CA MET A 1 -44.39 -7.51 8.06
C MET A 1 -43.72 -6.60 7.04
N PHE A 2 -42.39 -6.50 7.05
CA PHE A 2 -41.69 -5.64 6.08
C PHE A 2 -41.86 -6.21 4.67
N ASP A 3 -42.12 -5.35 3.69
CA ASP A 3 -41.99 -5.76 2.30
C ASP A 3 -40.50 -5.86 1.95
N PHE A 4 -40.12 -6.94 1.25
CA PHE A 4 -38.72 -7.23 0.95
C PHE A 4 -38.14 -6.19 -0.03
N SER A 5 -38.91 -5.79 -1.04
CA SER A 5 -38.51 -4.77 -2.02
C SER A 5 -38.22 -3.44 -1.34
N ASP A 6 -39.12 -3.06 -0.45
CA ASP A 6 -39.06 -1.86 0.38
C ASP A 6 -37.83 -1.86 1.29
N LEU A 7 -37.63 -2.94 2.07
CA LEU A 7 -36.48 -3.07 2.95
C LEU A 7 -35.14 -2.97 2.21
N VAL A 8 -35.01 -3.64 1.06
CA VAL A 8 -33.76 -3.66 0.29
C VAL A 8 -33.49 -2.31 -0.38
N THR A 9 -34.54 -1.62 -0.86
CA THR A 9 -34.42 -0.29 -1.46
C THR A 9 -34.07 0.76 -0.41
N VAL A 10 -34.77 0.80 0.73
CA VAL A 10 -34.43 1.70 1.84
C VAL A 10 -33.03 1.39 2.36
N GLY A 11 -32.65 0.11 2.44
CA GLY A 11 -31.32 -0.33 2.85
C GLY A 11 -30.20 0.19 1.96
N LEU A 12 -30.40 0.15 0.64
CA LEU A 12 -29.47 0.72 -0.33
C LEU A 12 -29.33 2.24 -0.15
N VAL A 13 -30.46 2.96 -0.02
CA VAL A 13 -30.44 4.42 0.20
C VAL A 13 -29.75 4.77 1.52
N PHE A 14 -30.11 4.10 2.62
CA PHE A 14 -29.54 4.32 3.94
C PHE A 14 -28.03 4.06 3.96
N SER A 15 -27.58 2.95 3.37
CA SER A 15 -26.16 2.60 3.35
C SER A 15 -25.35 3.54 2.45
N ALA A 16 -25.89 3.98 1.31
CA ALA A 16 -25.25 4.97 0.45
C ALA A 16 -25.08 6.33 1.15
N LEU A 17 -26.13 6.81 1.83
CA LEU A 17 -26.06 8.04 2.63
C LEU A 17 -25.06 7.91 3.79
N SER A 18 -25.11 6.78 4.51
CA SER A 18 -24.20 6.52 5.63
C SER A 18 -22.75 6.48 5.18
N PHE A 19 -22.48 5.85 4.04
CA PHE A 19 -21.16 5.84 3.43
C PHE A 19 -20.70 7.24 3.03
N GLY A 20 -21.53 8.00 2.31
CA GLY A 20 -21.21 9.38 1.93
C GLY A 20 -20.91 10.30 3.12
N VAL A 21 -21.72 10.22 4.18
CA VAL A 21 -21.48 10.98 5.42
C VAL A 21 -20.19 10.52 6.12
N SER A 22 -19.88 9.21 6.09
CA SER A 22 -18.63 8.68 6.66
C SER A 22 -17.40 9.13 5.90
N VAL A 23 -17.47 9.24 4.57
CA VAL A 23 -16.41 9.82 3.72
C VAL A 23 -16.17 11.27 4.09
N LEU A 24 -17.22 12.08 4.20
CA LEU A 24 -17.10 13.49 4.62
C LEU A 24 -16.48 13.61 6.02
N LEU A 25 -16.82 12.68 6.93
CA LEU A 25 -16.27 12.63 8.28
C LEU A 25 -14.76 12.36 8.26
N ILE A 26 -14.28 11.42 7.44
CA ILE A 26 -12.85 11.13 7.23
C ILE A 26 -12.12 12.34 6.66
N ILE A 27 -12.70 12.99 5.64
CA ILE A 27 -12.10 14.18 5.02
C ILE A 27 -11.97 15.30 6.06
N ALA A 28 -13.05 15.59 6.79
CA ALA A 28 -13.03 16.59 7.84
C ALA A 28 -12.01 16.27 8.94
N GLN A 29 -11.90 15.00 9.36
CA GLN A 29 -10.93 14.57 10.37
C GLN A 29 -9.48 14.79 9.90
N ASN A 30 -9.18 14.55 8.62
CA ASN A 30 -7.83 14.73 8.09
C ASN A 30 -7.50 16.20 7.81
N LEU A 31 -8.48 17.04 7.42
CA LEU A 31 -8.28 18.47 7.21
C LEU A 31 -8.15 19.26 8.52
N LEU A 32 -8.90 18.88 9.56
CA LEU A 32 -8.94 19.59 10.85
C LEU A 32 -7.90 19.09 11.87
N GLY A 33 -7.15 18.03 11.52
CA GLY A 33 -6.13 17.42 12.37
C GLY A 33 -6.68 16.37 13.34
N GLN A 34 -5.92 15.28 13.54
CA GLN A 34 -6.34 14.08 14.30
C GLN A 34 -6.56 14.30 15.81
N GLY A 35 -6.21 15.47 16.35
CA GLY A 35 -6.30 15.80 17.78
C GLY A 35 -7.64 16.35 18.26
N GLN A 36 -8.62 16.52 17.38
CA GLN A 36 -9.88 17.18 17.71
C GLN A 36 -10.94 16.19 18.24
N ASP A 37 -11.34 16.41 19.48
CA ASP A 37 -12.30 15.67 20.32
C ASP A 37 -13.75 15.59 19.76
N TYR A 38 -13.97 16.06 18.53
CA TYR A 38 -15.29 16.16 17.88
C TYR A 38 -15.82 14.78 17.44
N PHE A 39 -14.93 13.81 17.19
CA PHE A 39 -15.28 12.47 16.69
C PHE A 39 -15.41 11.44 17.82
N ARG A 40 -16.17 11.77 18.87
CA ARG A 40 -16.51 10.85 19.98
C ARG A 40 -17.54 9.80 19.54
N ILE A 41 -17.88 8.88 20.45
CA ILE A 41 -18.87 7.81 20.22
C ILE A 41 -20.24 8.32 19.70
N LEU A 42 -20.56 9.59 19.97
CA LEU A 42 -21.72 10.28 19.42
C LEU A 42 -21.71 10.39 17.88
N ALA A 43 -20.56 10.26 17.22
CA ALA A 43 -20.47 10.20 15.77
C ALA A 43 -21.28 9.04 15.19
N TYR A 44 -21.32 7.89 15.88
CA TYR A 44 -22.17 6.77 15.45
C TYR A 44 -23.64 7.18 15.43
N LEU A 45 -24.12 7.87 16.46
CA LEU A 45 -25.49 8.37 16.50
C LEU A 45 -25.73 9.39 15.40
N LYS A 46 -24.84 10.39 15.24
CA LYS A 46 -24.97 11.44 14.22
C LYS A 46 -25.04 10.86 12.80
N VAL A 47 -24.09 10.01 12.41
CA VAL A 47 -24.05 9.45 11.05
C VAL A 47 -25.29 8.59 10.78
N ASN A 48 -25.65 7.69 11.69
CA ASN A 48 -26.81 6.83 11.50
C ASN A 48 -28.13 7.62 11.52
N SER A 49 -28.28 8.62 12.39
CA SER A 49 -29.50 9.46 12.45
C SER A 49 -29.65 10.37 11.23
N VAL A 50 -28.57 10.99 10.75
CA VAL A 50 -28.59 11.80 9.52
C VAL A 50 -28.96 10.93 8.31
N SER A 51 -28.41 9.72 8.23
CA SER A 51 -28.67 8.80 7.14
C SER A 51 -30.08 8.21 7.21
N ALA A 52 -30.59 7.93 8.41
CA ALA A 52 -31.97 7.52 8.62
C ALA A 52 -32.97 8.61 8.21
N LEU A 53 -32.71 9.87 8.60
CA LEU A 53 -33.53 11.01 8.20
C LEU A 53 -33.54 11.17 6.67
N GLY A 54 -32.37 11.13 6.04
CA GLY A 54 -32.27 11.21 4.57
C GLY A 54 -32.98 10.06 3.86
N ALA A 55 -32.82 8.83 4.35
CA ALA A 55 -33.52 7.66 3.80
C ALA A 55 -35.04 7.79 3.96
N TRP A 56 -35.52 8.28 5.10
CA TRP A 56 -36.94 8.54 5.33
C TRP A 56 -37.50 9.63 4.41
N LEU A 57 -36.76 10.73 4.21
CA LEU A 57 -37.18 11.81 3.29
C LEU A 57 -37.29 11.34 1.84
N ILE A 58 -36.45 10.39 1.43
CA ILE A 58 -36.44 9.85 0.06
C ILE A 58 -37.52 8.79 -0.14
N THR A 59 -37.72 7.91 0.84
CA THR A 59 -38.55 6.69 0.67
C THR A 59 -39.92 6.77 1.33
N GLY A 60 -40.09 7.65 2.33
CA GLY A 60 -41.31 7.74 3.14
C GLY A 60 -41.54 6.56 4.09
N GLN A 61 -40.64 5.57 4.14
CA GLN A 61 -40.84 4.30 4.84
C GLN A 61 -40.31 4.34 6.28
N THR A 62 -41.19 4.52 7.25
CA THR A 62 -40.79 4.68 8.66
C THR A 62 -40.28 3.37 9.28
N GLY A 63 -40.93 2.24 9.01
CA GLY A 63 -40.60 0.97 9.68
C GLY A 63 -39.22 0.45 9.29
N GLU A 64 -38.95 0.42 7.99
CA GLU A 64 -37.72 -0.05 7.37
C GLU A 64 -36.54 0.84 7.77
N VAL A 65 -36.73 2.16 7.80
CA VAL A 65 -35.72 3.12 8.28
C VAL A 65 -35.37 2.88 9.74
N LEU A 66 -36.35 2.62 10.63
CA LEU A 66 -36.07 2.32 12.03
C LEU A 66 -35.30 1.00 12.20
N ALA A 67 -35.63 -0.01 11.40
CA ALA A 67 -34.89 -1.27 11.39
C ALA A 67 -33.43 -1.07 10.94
N LEU A 68 -33.20 -0.28 9.89
CA LEU A 68 -31.86 0.01 9.37
C LEU A 68 -31.05 0.92 10.30
N LEU A 69 -31.70 1.84 11.00
CA LEU A 69 -31.08 2.62 12.07
C LEU A 69 -30.58 1.70 13.19
N ALA A 70 -31.40 0.74 13.63
CA ALA A 70 -30.99 -0.24 14.63
C ALA A 70 -29.84 -1.13 14.13
N LEU A 71 -29.88 -1.56 12.88
CA LEU A 71 -28.80 -2.32 12.25
C LEU A 71 -27.49 -1.51 12.22
N GLY A 72 -27.53 -0.28 11.73
CA GLY A 72 -26.36 0.59 11.62
C GLY A 72 -25.74 0.97 12.97
N LEU A 73 -26.55 1.18 14.00
CA LEU A 73 -26.06 1.37 15.38
C LEU A 73 -25.42 0.08 15.91
N THR A 74 -26.04 -1.07 15.67
CA THR A 74 -25.52 -2.37 16.13
C THR A 74 -24.17 -2.69 15.47
N THR A 75 -24.05 -2.52 14.16
CA THR A 75 -22.77 -2.71 13.44
C THR A 75 -21.71 -1.73 13.91
N SER A 76 -22.07 -0.47 14.18
CA SER A 76 -21.17 0.53 14.74
C SER A 76 -20.64 0.12 16.12
N LEU A 77 -21.51 -0.43 16.99
CA LEU A 77 -21.11 -0.92 18.32
C LEU A 77 -20.21 -2.16 18.24
N ILE A 78 -20.49 -3.09 17.32
CA ILE A 78 -19.63 -4.25 17.07
C ILE A 78 -18.26 -3.78 16.59
N ALA A 79 -18.22 -2.91 15.58
CA ALA A 79 -16.98 -2.34 15.07
C ALA A 79 -16.19 -1.57 16.13
N HIS A 80 -16.88 -0.89 17.06
CA HIS A 80 -16.23 -0.24 18.19
C HIS A 80 -15.45 -1.22 19.07
N ARG A 81 -15.94 -2.45 19.23
CA ARG A 81 -15.31 -3.49 20.05
C ARG A 81 -14.21 -4.25 19.30
N VAL A 82 -14.41 -4.52 18.02
CA VAL A 82 -13.52 -5.34 17.19
C VAL A 82 -12.38 -4.52 16.59
N LEU A 83 -12.67 -3.36 16.02
CA LEU A 83 -11.71 -2.52 15.28
C LEU A 83 -11.07 -1.47 16.19
N ARG A 84 -10.51 -1.91 17.33
CA ARG A 84 -9.98 -1.01 18.38
C ARG A 84 -8.85 -0.13 17.90
N ASP A 85 -8.05 -0.62 16.97
CA ASP A 85 -6.92 0.10 16.40
C ASP A 85 -7.33 1.20 15.39
N PHE A 86 -8.61 1.26 15.02
CA PHE A 86 -9.14 2.22 14.06
C PHE A 86 -9.77 3.43 14.75
N THR A 87 -9.70 4.58 14.08
CA THR A 87 -10.43 5.80 14.45
C THR A 87 -11.94 5.59 14.31
N ILE A 88 -12.75 6.41 14.98
CA ILE A 88 -14.21 6.30 14.91
C ILE A 88 -14.72 6.54 13.48
N ALA A 89 -14.15 7.52 12.76
CA ALA A 89 -14.47 7.76 11.36
C ALA A 89 -14.04 6.59 10.46
N GLY A 90 -12.87 6.01 10.71
CA GLY A 90 -12.41 4.79 10.03
C GLY A 90 -13.35 3.61 10.20
N ARG A 91 -13.82 3.36 11.44
CA ARG A 91 -14.80 2.30 11.72
C ARG A 91 -16.11 2.52 10.98
N LEU A 92 -16.60 3.76 10.97
CA LEU A 92 -17.81 4.14 10.24
C LEU A 92 -17.63 3.93 8.73
N LEU A 93 -16.53 4.38 8.15
CA LEU A 93 -16.25 4.20 6.73
C LEU A 93 -16.24 2.72 6.33
N LEU A 94 -15.51 1.88 7.09
CA LEU A 94 -15.40 0.44 6.80
C LEU A 94 -16.74 -0.29 6.95
N THR A 95 -17.49 0.00 8.03
CA THR A 95 -18.79 -0.65 8.27
C THR A 95 -19.86 -0.21 7.28
N THR A 96 -19.91 1.09 6.94
CA THR A 96 -20.89 1.61 5.98
C THR A 96 -20.57 1.17 4.56
N ASN A 97 -19.29 1.04 4.19
CA ASN A 97 -18.89 0.44 2.91
C ASN A 97 -19.32 -1.03 2.81
N LEU A 98 -19.14 -1.81 3.87
CA LEU A 98 -19.60 -3.20 3.92
C LEU A 98 -21.13 -3.29 3.80
N LEU A 99 -21.87 -2.45 4.52
CA LEU A 99 -23.33 -2.38 4.40
C LEU A 99 -23.76 -1.98 2.98
N LEU A 100 -23.09 -1.00 2.38
CA LEU A 100 -23.37 -0.56 1.01
C LEU A 100 -23.14 -1.69 0.01
N ALA A 101 -22.06 -2.46 0.16
CA ALA A 101 -21.81 -3.63 -0.66
C ALA A 101 -22.91 -4.69 -0.51
N ILE A 102 -23.30 -5.03 0.72
CA ILE A 102 -24.36 -6.02 1.01
C ILE A 102 -25.70 -5.59 0.40
N PHE A 103 -26.11 -4.34 0.62
CA PHE A 103 -27.39 -3.84 0.08
C PHE A 103 -27.34 -3.65 -1.43
N SER A 104 -26.21 -3.25 -2.01
CA SER A 104 -26.04 -3.16 -3.47
C SER A 104 -26.18 -4.52 -4.14
N LEU A 105 -25.57 -5.55 -3.55
CA LEU A 105 -25.72 -6.92 -4.04
C LEU A 105 -27.17 -7.39 -3.88
N THR A 106 -27.72 -7.30 -2.67
CA THR A 106 -29.10 -7.76 -2.41
C THR A 106 -30.11 -7.07 -3.32
N TRP A 107 -29.97 -5.75 -3.51
CA TRP A 107 -30.78 -4.95 -4.42
C TRP A 107 -30.58 -5.36 -5.87
N GLY A 108 -29.34 -5.55 -6.32
CA GLY A 108 -29.04 -6.02 -7.68
C GLY A 108 -29.67 -7.39 -7.99
N THR A 109 -29.66 -8.30 -7.02
CA THR A 109 -30.34 -9.60 -7.16
C THR A 109 -31.84 -9.41 -7.32
N TRP A 110 -32.47 -8.65 -6.41
CA TRP A 110 -33.89 -8.35 -6.48
C TRP A 110 -34.28 -7.64 -7.79
N PHE A 111 -33.46 -6.71 -8.26
CA PHE A 111 -33.65 -5.96 -9.50
C PHE A 111 -33.67 -6.89 -10.72
N ILE A 112 -32.73 -7.83 -10.81
CA ILE A 112 -32.67 -8.81 -11.92
C ILE A 112 -33.93 -9.70 -11.95
N TYR A 113 -34.46 -10.08 -10.79
CA TYR A 113 -35.69 -10.85 -10.72
C TYR A 113 -36.93 -10.03 -11.08
N SER A 114 -36.96 -8.76 -10.68
CA SER A 114 -38.14 -7.89 -10.79
C SER A 114 -38.27 -7.22 -12.15
N ILE A 115 -37.16 -7.02 -12.88
CA ILE A 115 -37.18 -6.36 -14.19
C ILE A 115 -37.90 -7.23 -15.24
N GLN A 116 -38.73 -6.57 -16.04
CA GLN A 116 -39.50 -7.19 -17.12
C GLN A 116 -38.64 -7.32 -18.38
N VAL A 117 -37.91 -8.42 -18.49
CA VAL A 117 -37.05 -8.76 -19.63
C VAL A 117 -37.27 -10.20 -20.09
N SER A 118 -36.76 -10.54 -21.27
CA SER A 118 -36.80 -11.92 -21.78
C SER A 118 -36.09 -12.90 -20.85
N ALA A 119 -36.51 -14.17 -20.85
CA ALA A 119 -35.88 -15.22 -20.03
C ALA A 119 -34.39 -15.41 -20.35
N ILE A 120 -34.01 -15.27 -21.62
CA ILE A 120 -32.62 -15.36 -22.07
C ILE A 120 -31.80 -14.20 -21.47
N THR A 121 -32.31 -12.97 -21.57
CA THR A 121 -31.65 -11.78 -20.99
C THR A 121 -31.47 -11.94 -19.48
N ARG A 122 -32.50 -12.38 -18.75
CA ARG A 122 -32.42 -12.61 -17.30
C ARG A 122 -31.39 -13.67 -16.95
N THR A 123 -31.34 -14.77 -17.72
CA THR A 123 -30.36 -15.84 -17.51
C THR A 123 -28.93 -15.33 -17.69
N LEU A 124 -28.67 -14.56 -18.76
CA LEU A 124 -27.36 -13.97 -19.00
C LEU A 124 -26.94 -13.02 -17.85
N MET A 125 -27.86 -12.22 -17.33
CA MET A 125 -27.61 -11.35 -16.17
C MET A 125 -27.25 -12.16 -14.92
N LEU A 126 -28.01 -13.24 -14.63
CA LEU A 126 -27.74 -14.12 -13.48
C LEU A 126 -26.41 -14.87 -13.61
N VAL A 127 -25.99 -15.23 -14.82
CA VAL A 127 -24.67 -15.86 -15.06
C VAL A 127 -23.52 -14.88 -14.83
N GLY A 128 -23.70 -13.61 -15.18
CA GLY A 128 -22.70 -12.57 -14.91
C GLY A 128 -22.64 -12.12 -13.44
N TYR A 129 -23.72 -12.35 -12.69
CA TYR A 129 -23.86 -11.87 -11.32
C TYR A 129 -22.83 -12.44 -10.32
N PRO A 130 -22.45 -13.73 -10.35
CA PRO A 130 -21.33 -14.26 -9.56
C PRO A 130 -20.00 -13.54 -9.78
N LEU A 131 -19.71 -13.09 -11.01
CA LEU A 131 -18.51 -12.30 -11.30
C LEU A 131 -18.57 -10.93 -10.63
N LEU A 132 -19.74 -10.31 -10.59
CA LEU A 132 -19.96 -9.07 -9.84
C LEU A 132 -19.75 -9.27 -8.33
N VAL A 133 -20.28 -10.35 -7.76
CA VAL A 133 -20.08 -10.69 -6.34
C VAL A 133 -18.59 -10.87 -6.03
N LEU A 134 -17.86 -11.61 -6.87
CA LEU A 134 -16.42 -11.78 -6.73
C LEU A 134 -15.67 -10.45 -6.83
N ASN A 135 -16.03 -9.59 -7.79
CA ASN A 135 -15.41 -8.28 -7.96
C ASN A 135 -15.66 -7.37 -6.76
N VAL A 136 -16.87 -7.35 -6.21
CA VAL A 136 -17.20 -6.59 -4.99
C VAL A 136 -16.39 -7.13 -3.80
N PHE A 137 -16.23 -8.45 -3.67
CA PHE A 137 -15.43 -9.04 -2.60
C PHE A 137 -13.95 -8.67 -2.69
N VAL A 138 -13.34 -8.82 -3.87
CA VAL A 138 -11.95 -8.40 -4.12
C VAL A 138 -11.80 -6.89 -3.90
N GLY A 139 -12.77 -6.11 -4.40
CA GLY A 139 -12.83 -4.66 -4.20
C GLY A 139 -12.85 -4.25 -2.73
N LEU A 140 -13.62 -4.94 -1.88
CA LEU A 140 -13.64 -4.67 -0.44
C LEU A 140 -12.27 -4.88 0.21
N ILE A 141 -11.53 -5.92 -0.19
CA ILE A 141 -10.17 -6.19 0.31
C ILE A 141 -9.21 -5.09 -0.16
N SER A 142 -9.19 -4.80 -1.46
CA SER A 142 -8.31 -3.77 -2.04
C SER A 142 -8.60 -2.39 -1.47
N THR A 143 -9.88 -2.05 -1.28
CA THR A 143 -10.30 -0.80 -0.65
C THR A 143 -9.90 -0.73 0.82
N PHE A 144 -10.01 -1.84 1.57
CA PHE A 144 -9.50 -1.89 2.93
C PHE A 144 -8.00 -1.59 2.99
N GLU A 145 -7.21 -2.21 2.10
CA GLU A 145 -5.75 -1.99 2.02
C GLU A 145 -5.39 -0.54 1.74
N GLN A 146 -6.11 0.11 0.81
CA GLN A 146 -5.86 1.50 0.45
C GLN A 146 -6.31 2.49 1.54
N TRP A 147 -7.43 2.22 2.21
CA TRP A 147 -8.01 3.16 3.18
C TRP A 147 -7.55 2.94 4.61
N GLU A 148 -6.94 1.81 4.94
CA GLU A 148 -6.45 1.51 6.28
C GLU A 148 -5.52 2.63 6.81
N VAL A 149 -4.70 3.21 5.93
CA VAL A 149 -3.81 4.33 6.27
C VAL A 149 -4.55 5.58 6.75
N LEU A 150 -5.74 5.83 6.21
CA LEU A 150 -6.60 6.95 6.61
C LEU A 150 -7.45 6.63 7.86
N CYS A 151 -7.70 5.34 8.08
CA CYS A 151 -8.66 4.87 9.08
C CYS A 151 -8.01 4.48 10.41
N ARG A 152 -6.76 4.00 10.39
CA ARG A 152 -6.06 3.42 11.55
C ARG A 152 -5.42 4.48 12.45
N LYS A 153 -5.57 4.29 13.77
CA LYS A 153 -4.98 5.12 14.82
C LYS A 153 -3.67 4.53 15.35
N THR A 154 -3.63 3.22 15.55
CA THR A 154 -2.48 2.51 16.14
C THR A 154 -1.91 1.49 15.15
N TRP A 155 -0.59 1.57 14.97
CA TRP A 155 0.18 0.67 14.11
C TRP A 155 1.10 -0.16 14.98
N ARG A 156 1.18 -1.46 14.70
CA ARG A 156 2.07 -2.39 15.38
C ARG A 156 3.48 -2.29 14.80
N ARG A 157 3.58 -2.14 13.48
CA ARG A 157 4.86 -2.01 12.80
C ARG A 157 5.21 -0.54 12.57
N PRO A 158 6.50 -0.16 12.68
CA PRO A 158 6.93 1.20 12.42
C PRO A 158 6.65 1.56 10.95
N ARG A 159 6.14 2.78 10.76
CA ARG A 159 5.83 3.35 9.43
C ARG A 159 6.92 4.27 8.91
N SER A 160 7.79 4.73 9.80
CA SER A 160 8.97 5.51 9.46
C SER A 160 10.21 4.64 9.60
N PRO A 161 11.29 4.93 8.85
CA PRO A 161 12.58 4.32 9.12
C PRO A 161 12.98 4.49 10.59
N LEU A 162 13.79 3.56 11.11
CA LEU A 162 14.34 3.71 12.46
C LEU A 162 15.11 5.03 12.54
N PRO A 163 15.12 5.71 13.70
CA PRO A 163 16.00 6.84 13.89
C PRO A 163 17.46 6.39 13.71
N PRO A 164 18.32 7.20 13.07
CA PRO A 164 19.73 6.88 12.98
C PRO A 164 20.28 6.81 14.41
N GLY A 165 20.88 5.66 14.76
CA GLY A 165 21.29 5.35 16.13
C GLY A 165 22.50 4.44 16.16
N LYS A 166 23.15 4.37 17.32
CA LYS A 166 24.25 3.42 17.52
C LYS A 166 23.66 2.02 17.66
N LEU A 167 23.99 1.15 16.71
CA LEU A 167 23.68 -0.27 16.80
C LEU A 167 24.57 -0.94 17.85
N ARG A 168 24.11 -2.07 18.41
CA ARG A 168 24.93 -2.88 19.34
C ARG A 168 26.16 -3.46 18.66
N HIS A 169 26.00 -3.83 17.39
CA HIS A 169 27.04 -4.28 16.48
C HIS A 169 26.73 -3.73 15.08
N TYR A 170 27.76 -3.57 14.25
CA TYR A 170 27.64 -3.15 12.87
C TYR A 170 27.90 -4.37 11.96
N PRO A 171 26.89 -5.24 11.74
CA PRO A 171 27.04 -6.42 10.88
C PRO A 171 27.48 -6.00 9.49
N LYS A 172 28.30 -6.82 8.84
CA LYS A 172 28.79 -6.45 7.52
C LYS A 172 27.68 -6.58 6.47
N VAL A 173 27.48 -5.51 5.70
CA VAL A 173 26.50 -5.46 4.61
C VAL A 173 27.21 -5.59 3.27
N CYS A 174 26.83 -6.56 2.45
CA CYS A 174 27.25 -6.64 1.06
C CYS A 174 26.17 -6.01 0.17
N LEU A 175 26.45 -4.82 -0.37
CA LEU A 175 25.60 -4.18 -1.36
C LEU A 175 25.91 -4.74 -2.75
N GLN A 176 24.90 -5.28 -3.42
CA GLN A 176 25.00 -5.82 -4.78
C GLN A 176 24.32 -4.85 -5.76
N VAL A 177 25.08 -4.39 -6.75
CA VAL A 177 24.65 -3.46 -7.78
C VAL A 177 24.73 -4.15 -9.15
N PRO A 178 23.65 -4.82 -9.61
CA PRO A 178 23.60 -5.38 -10.95
C PRO A 178 23.39 -4.26 -11.98
N ALA A 179 24.13 -4.31 -13.10
CA ALA A 179 24.01 -3.35 -14.21
C ALA A 179 24.01 -4.09 -15.56
N TYR A 180 23.19 -3.62 -16.51
CA TYR A 180 23.16 -4.14 -17.87
C TYR A 180 22.99 -3.03 -18.92
N SER A 181 24.05 -2.73 -19.67
CA SER A 181 24.00 -1.73 -20.75
C SER A 181 23.46 -0.36 -20.31
N GLU A 182 23.64 -0.02 -19.04
CA GLU A 182 23.21 1.26 -18.46
C GLU A 182 24.15 2.40 -18.89
N PRO A 183 23.65 3.64 -19.00
CA PRO A 183 24.51 4.80 -19.18
C PRO A 183 25.53 4.91 -18.02
N PRO A 184 26.84 5.08 -18.30
CA PRO A 184 27.86 5.07 -17.26
C PRO A 184 27.63 6.12 -16.16
N ASP A 185 27.15 7.30 -16.54
CA ASP A 185 26.89 8.43 -15.65
C ASP A 185 25.79 8.11 -14.63
N VAL A 186 24.77 7.33 -15.02
CA VAL A 186 23.72 6.87 -14.12
C VAL A 186 24.29 5.92 -13.06
N VAL A 187 25.07 4.93 -13.48
CA VAL A 187 25.69 3.96 -12.55
C VAL A 187 26.69 4.64 -11.63
N ILE A 188 27.53 5.52 -12.17
CA ILE A 188 28.51 6.30 -11.41
C ILE A 188 27.82 7.14 -10.33
N ALA A 189 26.73 7.83 -10.67
CA ALA A 189 25.97 8.61 -9.69
C ALA A 189 25.41 7.74 -8.55
N THR A 190 24.91 6.53 -8.86
CA THR A 190 24.49 5.56 -7.86
C THR A 190 25.65 5.16 -6.93
N LEU A 191 26.81 4.79 -7.50
CA LEU A 191 27.99 4.41 -6.72
C LEU A 191 28.51 5.56 -5.84
N ASP A 192 28.45 6.80 -6.32
CA ASP A 192 28.78 7.98 -5.54
C ASP A 192 27.87 8.12 -4.32
N THR A 193 26.56 7.91 -4.45
CA THR A 193 25.65 7.93 -3.29
C THR A 193 25.96 6.81 -2.29
N ILE A 194 26.27 5.61 -2.77
CA ILE A 194 26.67 4.48 -1.92
C ILE A 194 28.00 4.75 -1.21
N SER A 195 28.94 5.46 -1.85
CA SER A 195 30.21 5.85 -1.24
C SER A 195 30.04 6.82 -0.07
N ASN A 196 28.92 7.55 -0.03
CA ASN A 196 28.60 8.54 0.99
C ASN A 196 27.80 7.97 2.17
N LEU A 197 27.59 6.64 2.21
CA LEU A 197 26.94 5.98 3.34
C LEU A 197 27.73 6.18 4.63
N ARG A 198 27.04 6.53 5.70
CA ARG A 198 27.62 6.72 7.04
C ARG A 198 27.88 5.41 7.78
N TYR A 199 27.32 4.31 7.27
CA TYR A 199 27.46 2.99 7.85
C TYR A 199 28.91 2.48 7.69
N PRO A 200 29.58 2.06 8.77
CA PRO A 200 31.02 1.82 8.73
C PRO A 200 31.44 0.49 8.07
N ASN A 201 30.58 -0.54 8.07
CA ASN A 201 30.97 -1.91 7.76
C ASN A 201 30.22 -2.48 6.54
N TYR A 202 30.60 -2.06 5.34
CA TYR A 202 29.98 -2.55 4.12
C TYR A 202 31.00 -2.73 2.99
N GLU A 203 30.66 -3.62 2.06
CA GLU A 203 31.30 -3.76 0.75
C GLU A 203 30.26 -3.55 -0.36
N VAL A 204 30.75 -3.29 -1.56
CA VAL A 204 29.93 -3.07 -2.76
C VAL A 204 30.45 -3.95 -3.88
N LEU A 205 29.59 -4.82 -4.40
CA LEU A 205 29.84 -5.64 -5.57
C LEU A 205 29.04 -5.07 -6.73
N VAL A 206 29.74 -4.62 -7.78
CA VAL A 206 29.13 -4.11 -9.01
C VAL A 206 29.27 -5.19 -10.08
N ILE A 207 28.14 -5.61 -10.66
CA ILE A 207 28.09 -6.74 -11.58
C ILE A 207 27.51 -6.26 -12.91
N ASP A 208 28.38 -5.99 -13.87
CA ASP A 208 27.99 -5.74 -15.24
C ASP A 208 27.82 -7.09 -15.98
N ASN A 209 26.59 -7.38 -16.45
CA ASN A 209 26.23 -8.70 -16.96
C ASN A 209 25.96 -8.73 -18.48
N ASN A 210 26.90 -9.20 -19.29
CA ASN A 210 26.76 -9.33 -20.75
C ASN A 210 26.74 -8.01 -21.54
N THR A 211 27.15 -6.87 -20.97
CA THR A 211 27.20 -5.59 -21.71
C THR A 211 28.27 -5.64 -22.80
N LYS A 212 27.85 -5.58 -24.07
CA LYS A 212 28.77 -5.73 -25.21
C LYS A 212 29.63 -4.51 -25.49
N ASP A 213 29.09 -3.32 -25.24
CA ASP A 213 29.80 -2.07 -25.50
C ASP A 213 30.74 -1.71 -24.34
N PRO A 214 32.08 -1.71 -24.55
CA PRO A 214 33.04 -1.33 -23.52
C PRO A 214 32.91 0.12 -23.05
N ASN A 215 32.31 1.00 -23.85
CA ASN A 215 32.09 2.40 -23.45
C ASN A 215 31.05 2.53 -22.34
N LEU A 216 30.21 1.50 -22.13
CA LEU A 216 29.21 1.49 -21.07
C LEU A 216 29.79 1.01 -19.73
N TRP A 217 30.65 -0.02 -19.75
CA TRP A 217 31.10 -0.66 -18.50
C TRP A 217 32.52 -0.27 -18.05
N LYS A 218 33.44 0.07 -18.96
CA LYS A 218 34.81 0.46 -18.56
C LYS A 218 34.88 1.73 -17.72
N PRO A 219 34.08 2.79 -17.98
CA PRO A 219 34.08 3.96 -17.11
C PRO A 219 33.61 3.63 -15.68
N VAL A 220 32.64 2.71 -15.55
CA VAL A 220 32.14 2.23 -14.25
C VAL A 220 33.22 1.43 -13.52
N GLU A 221 33.94 0.55 -14.22
CA GLU A 221 35.09 -0.19 -13.66
C GLU A 221 36.15 0.77 -13.11
N GLU A 222 36.55 1.76 -13.90
CA GLU A 222 37.55 2.74 -13.51
C GLU A 222 37.07 3.59 -12.33
N HIS A 223 35.77 3.93 -12.28
CA HIS A 223 35.19 4.64 -11.16
C HIS A 223 35.21 3.81 -9.87
N CYS A 224 34.87 2.52 -9.94
CA CYS A 224 34.96 1.61 -8.78
C CYS A 224 36.38 1.58 -8.20
N ARG A 225 37.42 1.55 -9.07
CA ARG A 225 38.82 1.60 -8.62
C ARG A 225 39.15 2.90 -7.87
N LYS A 226 38.59 4.04 -8.29
CA LYS A 226 38.78 5.34 -7.62
C LYS A 226 38.08 5.43 -6.26
N LEU A 227 36.89 4.81 -6.14
CA LEU A 227 36.16 4.73 -4.87
C LEU A 227 36.85 3.83 -3.84
N GLY A 228 37.78 2.97 -4.28
CA GLY A 228 38.68 2.20 -3.44
C GLY A 228 38.22 0.76 -3.20
N GLU A 229 38.93 0.06 -2.30
CA GLU A 229 38.86 -1.40 -2.16
C GLU A 229 37.49 -1.96 -1.75
N ARG A 230 36.61 -1.11 -1.19
CA ARG A 230 35.23 -1.50 -0.88
C ARG A 230 34.39 -1.76 -2.12
N PHE A 231 34.74 -1.17 -3.26
CA PHE A 231 34.00 -1.27 -4.52
C PHE A 231 34.69 -2.24 -5.47
N ARG A 232 34.11 -3.43 -5.62
CA ARG A 232 34.62 -4.50 -6.48
C ARG A 232 33.75 -4.63 -7.71
N PHE A 233 34.36 -4.41 -8.87
CA PHE A 233 33.67 -4.49 -10.16
C PHE A 233 33.92 -5.83 -10.85
N PHE A 234 32.88 -6.38 -11.45
CA PHE A 234 32.93 -7.61 -12.24
C PHE A 234 32.18 -7.40 -13.56
N HIS A 235 32.89 -7.50 -14.67
CA HIS A 235 32.29 -7.68 -15.99
C HIS A 235 32.23 -9.17 -16.32
N VAL A 236 31.04 -9.71 -16.54
CA VAL A 236 30.84 -11.14 -16.80
C VAL A 236 30.04 -11.36 -18.08
N ASP A 237 30.67 -11.97 -19.07
CA ASP A 237 30.10 -12.27 -20.38
C ASP A 237 30.68 -13.60 -20.91
N PRO A 238 29.87 -14.67 -21.07
CA PRO A 238 28.43 -14.74 -20.83
C PRO A 238 28.06 -15.00 -19.36
N LEU A 239 26.91 -14.45 -18.93
CA LEU A 239 26.26 -14.73 -17.66
C LEU A 239 24.77 -15.05 -17.88
N ASN A 240 24.38 -16.27 -17.54
CA ASN A 240 23.00 -16.75 -17.67
C ASN A 240 22.10 -16.22 -16.55
N GLY A 241 20.82 -15.99 -16.86
CA GLY A 241 19.79 -15.65 -15.87
C GLY A 241 19.58 -14.15 -15.62
N ALA A 242 20.11 -13.28 -16.48
CA ALA A 242 19.94 -11.82 -16.41
C ALA A 242 20.25 -11.26 -15.00
N LYS A 243 19.36 -10.45 -14.41
CA LYS A 243 19.51 -9.88 -13.06
C LYS A 243 19.70 -10.96 -11.99
N ALA A 244 18.90 -12.03 -12.02
CA ALA A 244 19.02 -13.13 -11.06
C ALA A 244 20.39 -13.85 -11.18
N GLY A 245 20.89 -13.98 -12.42
CA GLY A 245 22.24 -14.48 -12.70
C GLY A 245 23.34 -13.62 -12.08
N ALA A 246 23.23 -12.30 -12.24
CA ALA A 246 24.16 -11.33 -11.66
C ALA A 246 24.17 -11.39 -10.12
N LEU A 247 23.00 -11.44 -9.49
CA LEU A 247 22.90 -11.56 -8.03
C LEU A 247 23.47 -12.91 -7.52
N ASN A 248 23.19 -14.02 -8.22
CA ASN A 248 23.77 -15.32 -7.88
C ASN A 248 25.29 -15.36 -8.06
N PHE A 249 25.83 -14.64 -9.05
CA PHE A 249 27.27 -14.46 -9.21
C PHE A 249 27.85 -13.64 -8.05
N ALA A 250 27.19 -12.55 -7.68
CA ALA A 250 27.58 -11.68 -6.57
C ALA A 250 27.63 -12.44 -5.24
N LEU A 251 26.62 -13.27 -4.94
CA LEU A 251 26.57 -14.10 -3.72
C LEU A 251 27.79 -15.01 -3.55
N LYS A 252 28.41 -15.48 -4.65
CA LYS A 252 29.63 -16.31 -4.60
C LYS A 252 30.90 -15.50 -4.29
N HIS A 253 30.83 -14.18 -4.47
CA HIS A 253 31.95 -13.26 -4.28
C HIS A 253 31.78 -12.35 -3.07
N THR A 254 30.61 -12.38 -2.43
CA THR A 254 30.33 -11.77 -1.14
C THR A 254 31.35 -12.22 -0.09
N ALA A 255 31.78 -11.28 0.74
CA ALA A 255 32.72 -11.54 1.80
C ALA A 255 32.15 -12.60 2.76
N PRO A 256 32.96 -13.58 3.21
CA PRO A 256 32.48 -14.65 4.09
C PRO A 256 31.92 -14.18 5.44
N ASP A 257 32.30 -12.98 5.87
CA ASP A 257 31.85 -12.31 7.09
C ASP A 257 30.64 -11.36 6.87
N ALA A 258 30.10 -11.29 5.64
CA ALA A 258 28.87 -10.55 5.38
C ALA A 258 27.66 -11.27 5.97
N GLU A 259 26.87 -10.56 6.77
CA GLU A 259 25.67 -11.09 7.43
C GLU A 259 24.39 -10.65 6.71
N ILE A 260 24.44 -9.52 6.00
CA ILE A 260 23.28 -8.92 5.32
C ILE A 260 23.62 -8.66 3.87
N ILE A 261 22.70 -9.01 2.97
CA ILE A 261 22.76 -8.66 1.56
C ILE A 261 21.78 -7.52 1.31
N GLY A 262 22.29 -6.40 0.76
CA GLY A 262 21.45 -5.35 0.20
C GLY A 262 21.52 -5.37 -1.32
N VAL A 263 20.39 -5.20 -1.99
CA VAL A 263 20.35 -5.08 -3.45
C VAL A 263 19.96 -3.65 -3.79
N VAL A 264 20.79 -2.98 -4.60
CA VAL A 264 20.55 -1.62 -5.06
C VAL A 264 20.65 -1.63 -6.57
N ASP A 265 19.56 -1.26 -7.25
CA ASP A 265 19.58 -1.18 -8.71
C ASP A 265 20.50 -0.04 -9.17
N SER A 266 21.08 -0.17 -10.36
CA SER A 266 22.13 0.70 -10.87
C SER A 266 21.71 2.17 -11.07
N ASP A 267 20.41 2.48 -10.99
CA ASP A 267 19.82 3.81 -11.11
C ASP A 267 19.25 4.37 -9.79
N TYR A 268 19.35 3.62 -8.67
CA TYR A 268 18.87 4.05 -7.36
C TYR A 268 19.93 4.82 -6.58
N GLN A 269 19.57 6.02 -6.16
CA GLN A 269 20.39 6.85 -5.29
C GLN A 269 19.96 6.68 -3.84
N VAL A 270 20.89 6.25 -2.98
CA VAL A 270 20.63 6.02 -1.56
C VAL A 270 20.92 7.26 -0.72
N GLU A 271 20.15 7.46 0.35
CA GLU A 271 20.46 8.51 1.33
C GLU A 271 21.66 8.10 2.22
N PRO A 272 22.46 9.06 2.73
CA PRO A 272 23.65 8.74 3.55
C PRO A 272 23.38 7.88 4.78
N ASP A 273 22.16 7.90 5.32
CA ASP A 273 21.74 7.12 6.48
C ASP A 273 20.92 5.87 6.11
N PHE A 274 20.88 5.48 4.83
CA PHE A 274 20.13 4.32 4.32
C PHE A 274 20.38 3.04 5.14
N LEU A 275 21.64 2.62 5.28
CA LEU A 275 21.96 1.42 6.06
C LEU A 275 21.77 1.61 7.57
N ASP A 276 22.08 2.80 8.12
CA ASP A 276 21.91 3.11 9.55
C ASP A 276 20.45 2.96 10.00
N ARG A 277 19.51 3.26 9.10
CA ARG A 277 18.06 3.18 9.38
C ARG A 277 17.46 1.80 9.16
N LEU A 278 18.13 0.93 8.41
CA LEU A 278 17.59 -0.37 7.98
C LEU A 278 18.19 -1.54 8.75
N VAL A 279 19.50 -1.52 8.99
CA VAL A 279 20.21 -2.66 9.60
C VAL A 279 19.65 -3.01 10.98
N GLY A 280 19.21 -2.00 11.76
CA GLY A 280 18.64 -2.22 13.09
C GLY A 280 17.38 -3.10 13.13
N TYR A 281 16.66 -3.24 12.02
CA TYR A 281 15.51 -4.16 11.96
C TYR A 281 15.92 -5.64 12.07
N PHE A 282 17.12 -5.99 11.64
CA PHE A 282 17.64 -7.37 11.71
C PHE A 282 18.11 -7.76 13.13
N GLU A 283 18.03 -6.86 14.12
CA GLU A 283 18.21 -7.24 15.53
C GLU A 283 17.09 -8.18 16.02
N ASP A 284 15.91 -8.17 15.38
CA ASP A 284 14.89 -9.20 15.57
C ASP A 284 15.16 -10.38 14.63
N PRO A 285 15.51 -11.57 15.16
CA PRO A 285 15.83 -12.75 14.35
C PRO A 285 14.63 -13.29 13.55
N LYS A 286 13.41 -12.77 13.76
CA LYS A 286 12.23 -13.11 12.95
C LYS A 286 12.15 -12.32 11.64
N ILE A 287 12.95 -11.27 11.48
CA ILE A 287 12.94 -10.43 10.28
C ILE A 287 13.84 -11.06 9.22
N GLY A 288 13.22 -11.54 8.14
CA GLY A 288 13.95 -12.12 7.00
C GLY A 288 14.39 -11.12 5.94
N PHE A 289 13.68 -10.00 5.78
CA PHE A 289 14.02 -8.92 4.85
C PHE A 289 13.37 -7.60 5.27
N VAL A 290 13.93 -6.50 4.79
CA VAL A 290 13.39 -5.14 4.94
C VAL A 290 13.30 -4.52 3.56
N GLN A 291 12.10 -4.10 3.15
CA GLN A 291 11.86 -3.46 1.87
C GLN A 291 11.71 -1.95 2.06
N THR A 292 12.40 -1.16 1.24
CA THR A 292 12.18 0.29 1.13
C THR A 292 11.23 0.61 -0.02
N PRO A 293 10.43 1.68 0.07
CA PRO A 293 9.62 2.12 -1.06
C PRO A 293 10.51 2.56 -2.23
N HIS A 294 10.01 2.38 -3.46
CA HIS A 294 10.62 3.00 -4.62
C HIS A 294 10.12 4.44 -4.72
N ASP A 295 11.04 5.39 -4.94
CA ASP A 295 10.72 6.80 -5.12
C ASP A 295 11.45 7.33 -6.35
N TYR A 296 10.87 8.37 -6.96
CA TYR A 296 11.36 8.95 -8.22
C TYR A 296 11.71 10.41 -8.01
N ARG A 297 12.66 10.90 -8.80
CA ARG A 297 13.12 12.29 -8.80
C ARG A 297 12.73 13.00 -10.09
N GLU A 298 12.76 14.34 -10.05
CA GLU A 298 12.55 15.22 -11.21
C GLU A 298 11.17 15.12 -11.88
N TRP A 299 10.19 14.53 -11.19
CA TRP A 299 8.83 14.37 -11.70
C TRP A 299 8.04 15.67 -11.68
N GLU A 300 8.47 16.67 -10.90
CA GLU A 300 7.80 17.95 -10.71
C GLU A 300 7.84 18.85 -11.97
N ASN A 301 8.69 18.53 -12.93
CA ASN A 301 8.93 19.34 -14.12
C ASN A 301 7.92 19.09 -15.25
N SER A 302 7.16 17.99 -15.18
CA SER A 302 6.17 17.62 -16.21
C SER A 302 4.84 17.20 -15.58
N THR A 303 3.74 17.69 -16.13
CA THR A 303 2.39 17.25 -15.71
C THR A 303 2.21 15.75 -15.88
N TYR A 304 2.75 15.17 -16.96
CA TYR A 304 2.68 13.73 -17.18
C TYR A 304 3.47 12.95 -16.11
N GLN A 305 4.70 13.38 -15.81
CA GLN A 305 5.51 12.72 -14.77
C GLN A 305 4.89 12.87 -13.38
N LYS A 306 4.27 14.01 -13.06
CA LYS A 306 3.48 14.19 -11.84
C LYS A 306 2.35 13.17 -11.72
N MET A 307 1.60 12.95 -12.81
CA MET A 307 0.51 11.97 -12.81
C MET A 307 1.03 10.56 -12.56
N CYS A 308 2.08 10.14 -13.28
CA CYS A 308 2.73 8.85 -13.06
C CYS A 308 3.26 8.72 -11.62
N TYR A 309 3.91 9.76 -11.10
CA TYR A 309 4.43 9.78 -9.74
C TYR A 309 3.35 9.48 -8.71
N TRP A 310 2.23 10.22 -8.75
CA TRP A 310 1.14 10.04 -7.80
C TRP A 310 0.42 8.70 -7.95
N GLU A 311 0.33 8.17 -9.17
CA GLU A 311 -0.18 6.82 -9.42
C GLU A 311 0.66 5.77 -8.67
N TYR A 312 1.98 5.79 -8.82
CA TYR A 312 2.88 4.85 -8.14
C TYR A 312 2.97 5.10 -6.63
N LYS A 313 3.05 6.37 -6.20
CA LYS A 313 3.21 6.75 -4.80
C LYS A 313 2.04 6.26 -3.94
N SER A 314 0.82 6.25 -4.49
CA SER A 314 -0.37 5.74 -3.80
C SER A 314 -0.17 4.32 -3.26
N PHE A 315 0.43 3.42 -4.05
CA PHE A 315 0.67 2.03 -3.63
C PHE A 315 1.62 1.92 -2.43
N PHE A 316 2.74 2.65 -2.46
CA PHE A 316 3.74 2.63 -1.39
C PHE A 316 3.30 3.38 -0.13
N GLU A 317 2.45 4.40 -0.25
CA GLU A 317 1.94 5.17 0.89
C GLU A 317 0.71 4.53 1.55
N THR A 318 -0.05 3.71 0.81
CA THR A 318 -1.32 3.14 1.30
C THR A 318 -1.26 1.62 1.45
N THR A 319 -1.04 0.90 0.36
CA THR A 319 -1.19 -0.56 0.28
C THR A 319 -0.05 -1.27 0.99
N MET A 320 1.20 -0.86 0.75
CA MET A 320 2.38 -1.47 1.38
C MET A 320 2.38 -1.37 2.91
N PRO A 321 2.07 -0.21 3.54
CA PRO A 321 1.92 -0.11 4.98
C PRO A 321 0.82 -1.01 5.54
N SER A 322 -0.31 -1.12 4.84
CA SER A 322 -1.41 -2.03 5.21
C SER A 322 -0.96 -3.49 5.18
N LEU A 323 -0.26 -3.91 4.12
CA LEU A 323 0.28 -5.26 4.00
C LEU A 323 1.34 -5.55 5.07
N ASN A 324 2.19 -4.58 5.39
CA ASN A 324 3.19 -4.72 6.44
C ASN A 324 2.55 -4.92 7.82
N GLU A 325 1.36 -4.41 8.09
CA GLU A 325 0.70 -4.56 9.40
C GLU A 325 0.16 -5.99 9.65
N ARG A 326 0.09 -6.82 8.62
CA ARG A 326 -0.40 -8.22 8.67
C ARG A 326 0.72 -9.22 8.91
#